data_AF-A0A967Z4R0-F1
#
_entry.id   AF-A0A967Z4R0-F1
#
_cell.length_a   1.000
_cell.length_b   1.000
_cell.length_c   1.000
_cell.angle_alpha   90.00
_cell.angle_beta   90.00
_cell.angle_gamma   90.00
#
_symmetry.space_group_name_H-M   'P 1'
#
loop_
_entity.id
_entity.type
_entity.pdbx_description
1 polymer ?
#
loop_
_entity_poly.entity_id
_entity_poly.type
_entity_poly.pdbx_seq_one_letter_code
_entity_poly.pdbx_strand_id
1 'polypeptide(L)'
;MQLDRMRQIAELGVLAAGAGDAEQFLVAVQQYGLELEALGAAIGADIVTPEHAAIADVAVRTGVTYKVSGAGGGDIGLGFTADDEALEAFAAAVPAGCEVLRLAIDEAGLVTEEQTA
;
A
#
# COMPACT_ATOMS: atom_id res chain seq x y z
N MET A 1 3.22 -22.50 -2.15
CA MET A 1 1.98 -22.61 -1.33
C MET A 1 1.45 -21.25 -0.85
N GLN A 2 2.22 -20.40 -0.15
CA GLN A 2 1.80 -19.00 0.15
C GLN A 2 2.47 -17.98 -0.77
N LEU A 3 3.80 -18.11 -0.97
CA LEU A 3 4.56 -17.24 -1.87
C LEU A 3 4.04 -17.31 -3.33
N ASP A 4 3.61 -18.48 -3.81
CA ASP A 4 3.00 -18.61 -5.14
C ASP A 4 1.68 -17.83 -5.25
N ARG A 5 0.89 -17.79 -4.17
CA ARG A 5 -0.36 -17.03 -4.11
C ARG A 5 -0.09 -15.54 -4.15
N MET A 6 0.88 -15.07 -3.35
CA MET A 6 1.31 -13.68 -3.38
C MET A 6 1.83 -13.28 -4.77
N ARG A 7 2.59 -14.17 -5.42
CA ARG A 7 3.05 -13.98 -6.81
C ARG A 7 1.87 -13.81 -7.77
N GLN A 8 0.88 -14.70 -7.68
CA GLN A 8 -0.31 -14.63 -8.53
C GLN A 8 -1.11 -13.34 -8.30
N ILE A 9 -1.29 -12.92 -7.05
CA ILE A 9 -1.96 -11.64 -6.72
C ILE A 9 -1.19 -10.46 -7.32
N ALA A 10 0.14 -10.46 -7.21
CA ALA A 10 0.97 -9.41 -7.82
C ALA A 10 0.86 -9.39 -9.35
N GLU A 11 0.88 -10.56 -10.00
CA GLU A 11 0.69 -10.68 -11.46
C GLU A 11 -0.68 -10.12 -11.89
N LEU A 12 -1.75 -10.43 -11.14
CA LEU A 12 -3.08 -9.88 -11.39
C LEU A 12 -3.13 -8.36 -11.20
N GLY A 13 -2.48 -7.84 -10.16
CA GLY A 13 -2.36 -6.39 -9.93
C GLY A 13 -1.63 -5.67 -11.06
N VAL A 14 -0.56 -6.26 -11.60
CA VAL A 14 0.17 -5.71 -12.77
C VAL A 14 -0.71 -5.68 -14.01
N LEU A 15 -1.47 -6.77 -14.27
CA LEU A 15 -2.39 -6.82 -15.40
C LEU A 15 -3.51 -5.78 -15.27
N ALA A 16 -4.10 -5.64 -14.08
CA ALA A 16 -5.13 -4.65 -13.81
C ALA A 16 -4.61 -3.21 -13.99
N ALA A 17 -3.43 -2.90 -13.44
CA ALA A 17 -2.80 -1.59 -13.61
C ALA A 17 -2.52 -1.28 -15.10
N GLY A 18 -1.97 -2.26 -15.84
CA GLY A 18 -1.71 -2.10 -17.28
C GLY A 18 -2.97 -1.93 -18.14
N ALA A 19 -4.11 -2.45 -17.68
CA ALA A 19 -5.40 -2.31 -18.33
C ALA A 19 -6.19 -1.06 -17.90
N GLY A 20 -5.71 -0.31 -16.89
CA GLY A 20 -6.47 0.80 -16.29
C GLY A 20 -7.67 0.34 -15.47
N ASP A 21 -7.70 -0.91 -15.01
CA ASP A 21 -8.76 -1.47 -14.19
C ASP A 21 -8.49 -1.18 -12.71
N ALA A 22 -8.96 0.00 -12.27
CA ALA A 22 -8.76 0.46 -10.90
C ALA A 22 -9.39 -0.48 -9.85
N GLU A 23 -10.55 -1.07 -10.16
CA GLU A 23 -11.26 -1.96 -9.22
C GLU A 23 -10.44 -3.23 -8.97
N GLN A 24 -10.00 -3.91 -10.04
CA GLN A 24 -9.17 -5.12 -9.90
C GLN A 24 -7.81 -4.82 -9.29
N PHE A 25 -7.24 -3.63 -9.57
CA PHE A 25 -6.00 -3.21 -8.93
C PHE A 25 -6.16 -3.07 -7.41
N LEU A 26 -7.23 -2.40 -6.95
CA LEU A 26 -7.52 -2.26 -5.52
C LEU A 26 -7.76 -3.62 -4.84
N VAL A 27 -8.47 -4.54 -5.52
CA VAL A 27 -8.65 -5.92 -5.03
C VAL A 27 -7.30 -6.63 -4.86
N ALA A 28 -6.40 -6.51 -5.84
CA ALA A 28 -5.08 -7.13 -5.76
C ALA A 28 -4.24 -6.54 -4.60
N VAL A 29 -4.25 -5.22 -4.41
CA VAL A 29 -3.55 -4.55 -3.30
C VAL A 29 -4.08 -5.05 -1.95
N GLN A 30 -5.41 -5.11 -1.78
CA GLN A 30 -6.04 -5.59 -0.56
C GLN A 30 -5.65 -7.04 -0.26
N GLN A 31 -5.80 -7.92 -1.26
CA GLN A 31 -5.44 -9.34 -1.11
C GLN A 31 -3.97 -9.55 -0.78
N TYR A 32 -3.09 -8.76 -1.39
CA TYR A 32 -1.66 -8.84 -1.09
C TYR A 32 -1.35 -8.39 0.34
N GLY A 33 -2.03 -7.35 0.84
CA GLY A 33 -1.94 -6.91 2.23
C GLY A 33 -2.32 -8.00 3.23
N LEU A 34 -3.42 -8.71 2.97
CA LEU A 34 -3.86 -9.84 3.80
C LEU A 34 -2.85 -11.01 3.77
N GLU A 35 -2.25 -11.29 2.62
CA GLU A 35 -1.21 -12.32 2.53
C GLU A 35 0.09 -11.93 3.24
N LEU A 36 0.44 -10.63 3.29
CA LEU A 36 1.58 -10.12 4.07
C LEU A 36 1.35 -10.31 5.58
N GLU A 37 0.15 -10.02 6.07
CA GLU A 37 -0.23 -10.25 7.46
C GLU A 37 -0.16 -11.75 7.81
N ALA A 38 -0.74 -12.61 6.96
CA ALA A 38 -0.67 -14.05 7.13
C ALA A 38 0.78 -14.58 7.10
N LEU A 39 1.63 -14.00 6.26
CA LEU A 39 3.05 -14.38 6.17
C LEU A 39 3.78 -14.01 7.46
N GLY A 40 3.57 -12.79 7.97
CA GLY A 40 4.15 -12.33 9.23
C GLY A 40 3.80 -13.27 10.38
N ALA A 41 2.53 -13.63 10.50
CA ALA A 41 2.06 -14.60 11.50
C ALA A 41 2.72 -15.99 11.34
N ALA A 42 2.87 -16.47 10.10
CA ALA A 42 3.47 -17.77 9.83
C ALA A 42 4.97 -17.85 10.15
N ILE A 43 5.70 -16.75 10.01
CA ILE A 43 7.15 -16.70 10.24
C ILE A 43 7.53 -16.08 11.60
N GLY A 44 6.55 -15.62 12.38
CA GLY A 44 6.78 -14.95 13.66
C GLY A 44 7.47 -13.59 13.52
N ALA A 45 7.14 -12.84 12.46
CA ALA A 45 7.66 -11.51 12.22
C ALA A 45 6.53 -10.47 12.17
N ASP A 46 6.78 -9.30 12.76
CA ASP A 46 5.86 -8.17 12.78
C ASP A 46 5.88 -7.41 11.45
N ILE A 47 5.51 -8.08 10.35
CA ILE A 47 5.40 -7.45 9.03
C ILE A 47 4.34 -6.32 9.07
N VAL A 48 3.20 -6.61 9.70
CA VAL A 48 2.16 -5.63 9.99
C VAL A 48 2.19 -5.34 11.49
N THR A 49 2.72 -4.17 11.86
CA THR A 49 2.82 -3.76 13.26
C THR A 49 1.45 -3.32 13.82
N PRO A 50 1.29 -3.19 15.14
CA PRO A 50 0.06 -2.65 15.73
C PRO A 50 -0.32 -1.25 15.21
N GLU A 51 0.67 -0.39 14.93
CA GLU A 51 0.46 0.93 14.33
C GLU A 51 -0.12 0.81 12.92
N HIS A 52 0.44 -0.07 12.10
CA HIS A 52 -0.09 -0.35 10.76
C HIS A 52 -1.49 -0.97 10.80
N ALA A 53 -1.78 -1.83 11.77
CA ALA A 53 -3.12 -2.37 11.97
C ALA A 53 -4.13 -1.26 12.33
N ALA A 54 -3.76 -0.32 13.21
CA ALA A 54 -4.61 0.82 13.54
C ALA A 54 -4.89 1.73 12.33
N ILE A 55 -3.90 1.92 11.44
CA ILE A 55 -4.09 2.66 10.18
C ILE A 55 -4.98 1.88 9.21
N ALA A 56 -4.80 0.55 9.12
CA ALA A 56 -5.63 -0.31 8.28
C ALA A 56 -7.12 -0.24 8.70
N ASP A 57 -7.40 -0.21 10.01
CA ASP A 57 -8.75 0.00 10.53
C ASP A 57 -9.35 1.35 10.10
N VAL A 58 -8.53 2.41 10.07
CA VAL A 58 -8.97 3.72 9.55
C VAL A 58 -9.30 3.61 8.07
N ALA A 59 -8.42 2.98 7.29
CA ALA A 59 -8.59 2.81 5.86
C ALA A 59 -9.90 2.09 5.52
N VAL A 60 -10.21 0.99 6.22
CA VAL A 60 -11.48 0.26 6.06
C VAL A 60 -12.68 1.16 6.33
N ARG A 61 -12.66 1.96 7.40
CA ARG A 61 -13.77 2.86 7.75
C ARG A 61 -13.99 3.98 6.76
N THR A 62 -12.92 4.43 6.07
CA THR A 62 -12.98 5.54 5.13
C THR A 62 -13.05 5.11 3.67
N GLY A 63 -13.09 3.80 3.38
CA GLY A 63 -13.15 3.29 2.01
C GLY A 63 -11.81 3.29 1.27
N VAL A 64 -10.68 3.31 1.99
CA VAL A 64 -9.33 3.23 1.43
C VAL A 64 -8.80 1.81 1.57
N THR A 65 -8.17 1.31 0.51
CA THR A 65 -7.40 0.06 0.55
C THR A 65 -6.01 0.36 1.08
N TYR A 66 -5.53 -0.42 2.06
CA TYR A 66 -4.25 -0.18 2.70
C TYR A 66 -3.35 -1.41 2.69
N LYS A 67 -2.06 -1.20 2.49
CA LYS A 67 -1.03 -2.22 2.76
C LYS A 67 0.28 -1.59 3.25
N VAL A 68 1.09 -2.36 3.97
CA VAL A 68 2.46 -1.98 4.29
C VAL A 68 3.34 -1.92 3.03
N SER A 69 4.38 -1.09 3.05
CA SER A 69 5.39 -0.97 1.98
C SER A 69 6.74 -1.49 2.46
N GLY A 70 7.50 -2.13 1.56
CA GLY A 70 8.80 -2.70 1.88
C GLY A 70 8.72 -4.04 2.63
N ALA A 71 9.67 -4.28 3.54
CA ALA A 71 9.78 -5.53 4.29
C ALA A 71 8.75 -5.66 5.42
N GLY A 72 8.08 -4.55 5.80
CA GLY A 72 7.25 -4.46 7.01
C GLY A 72 8.06 -4.09 8.25
N GLY A 73 7.41 -4.10 9.42
CA GLY A 73 8.05 -3.72 10.69
C GLY A 73 8.05 -2.22 11.00
N GLY A 74 7.43 -1.41 10.15
CA GLY A 74 7.32 0.04 10.32
C GLY A 74 7.45 0.81 9.01
N ASP A 75 7.97 2.03 9.11
CA ASP A 75 8.22 2.98 8.03
C ASP A 75 6.95 3.50 7.35
N ILE A 76 6.56 2.90 6.22
CA ILE A 76 5.58 3.48 5.29
C ILE A 76 4.48 2.47 4.98
N GLY A 77 3.23 2.94 5.07
CA GLY A 77 2.08 2.28 4.47
C GLY A 77 1.59 3.01 3.23
N LEU A 78 0.89 2.29 2.36
CA LEU A 78 0.30 2.83 1.14
C LEU A 78 -1.22 2.70 1.21
N GLY A 79 -1.92 3.83 1.06
CA GLY A 79 -3.36 3.90 0.90
C GLY A 79 -3.74 4.16 -0.56
N PHE A 80 -4.71 3.41 -1.07
CA PHE A 80 -5.21 3.53 -2.44
C PHE A 80 -6.74 3.60 -2.44
N THR A 81 -7.29 4.45 -3.30
CA THR A 81 -8.73 4.55 -3.56
C THR A 81 -8.94 5.17 -4.94
N ALA A 82 -10.12 4.93 -5.52
CA ALA A 82 -10.59 5.63 -6.72
C ALA A 82 -11.50 6.83 -6.38
N ASP A 83 -11.68 7.11 -5.09
CA ASP A 83 -12.52 8.18 -4.55
C ASP A 83 -11.66 9.18 -3.77
N ASP A 84 -11.55 10.41 -4.29
CA ASP A 84 -10.77 11.48 -3.68
C ASP A 84 -11.33 11.90 -2.31
N GLU A 85 -12.65 11.86 -2.11
CA GLU A 85 -13.26 12.21 -0.82
C GLU A 85 -12.90 11.18 0.25
N ALA A 86 -12.86 9.90 -0.12
CA ALA A 86 -12.38 8.82 0.74
C ALA A 86 -10.91 9.02 1.15
N LEU A 87 -10.06 9.53 0.25
CA LEU A 87 -8.65 9.81 0.54
C LEU A 87 -8.49 10.97 1.52
N GLU A 88 -9.28 12.04 1.38
CA GLU A 88 -9.30 13.15 2.33
C GLU A 88 -9.82 12.72 3.71
N ALA A 89 -10.90 11.92 3.74
CA ALA A 89 -11.44 11.36 4.98
C ALA A 89 -10.42 10.45 5.68
N PHE A 90 -9.69 9.63 4.92
CA PHE A 90 -8.59 8.83 5.43
C PHE A 90 -7.50 9.70 6.04
N ALA A 91 -6.99 10.68 5.29
CA ALA A 91 -5.91 11.55 5.74
C ALA A 91 -6.26 12.31 7.04
N ALA A 92 -7.52 12.75 7.18
CA ALA A 92 -8.00 13.42 8.38
C ALA A 92 -8.16 12.49 9.59
N ALA A 93 -8.28 11.18 9.38
CA ALA A 93 -8.57 10.19 10.41
C ALA A 93 -7.35 9.34 10.81
N VAL A 94 -6.19 9.52 10.15
CA VAL A 94 -4.93 8.83 10.51
C VAL A 94 -4.55 9.18 11.96
N PRO A 95 -4.08 8.20 12.77
CA PRO A 95 -3.71 8.45 14.16
C PRO A 95 -2.59 9.49 14.32
N ALA A 96 -2.60 10.20 15.45
CA ALA A 96 -1.50 11.09 15.81
C ALA A 96 -0.18 10.31 15.92
N GLY A 97 0.89 10.87 15.38
CA GLY A 97 2.21 10.20 15.32
C GLY A 97 2.54 9.59 13.96
N CYS A 98 1.59 9.61 13.01
CA CYS A 98 1.83 9.28 11.61
C CYS A 98 1.69 10.53 10.73
N GLU A 99 2.50 10.60 9.68
CA GLU A 99 2.45 11.69 8.69
C GLU A 99 1.84 11.17 7.38
N VAL A 100 0.94 11.96 6.80
CA VAL A 100 0.35 11.65 5.49
C VAL A 100 1.21 12.28 4.40
N LEU A 101 1.89 11.44 3.63
CA LEU A 101 2.67 11.87 2.46
C LEU A 101 1.80 11.75 1.21
N ARG A 102 1.52 12.90 0.56
CA ARG A 102 0.87 12.90 -0.77
C ARG A 102 1.93 12.63 -1.83
N LEU A 103 1.91 11.42 -2.38
CA LEU A 103 2.85 10.96 -3.38
C LEU A 103 2.19 10.89 -4.76
N ALA A 104 2.97 11.20 -5.79
CA ALA A 104 2.65 10.92 -7.18
C ALA A 104 3.73 10.00 -7.76
N ILE A 105 3.39 9.25 -8.80
CA ILE A 105 4.37 8.45 -9.54
C ILE A 105 5.25 9.41 -10.34
N ASP A 106 6.56 9.34 -10.13
CA ASP A 106 7.54 10.03 -10.96
C ASP A 106 7.83 9.19 -12.22
N GLU A 107 7.61 9.77 -13.39
CA GLU A 107 7.84 9.12 -14.69
C GLU A 107 9.31 9.19 -15.14
N ALA A 108 10.10 10.12 -14.61
CA ALA A 108 11.48 10.36 -15.04
C ALA A 108 12.50 9.50 -14.29
N GLY A 109 12.18 9.06 -13.07
CA GLY A 109 13.09 8.30 -12.24
C GLY A 109 14.37 9.08 -11.91
N LEU A 110 15.54 8.47 -12.11
CA LEU A 110 16.83 9.14 -11.84
C LEU A 110 17.28 9.95 -13.06
N VAL A 111 17.43 11.26 -12.88
CA VAL A 111 18.02 12.18 -13.86
C VAL A 111 19.35 12.75 -13.34
N THR A 112 20.31 12.97 -14.24
CA THR A 112 21.60 13.60 -13.91
C THR A 112 21.64 15.02 -14.44
N GLU A 113 22.04 15.97 -13.61
CA GLU A 113 22.30 17.35 -14.02
C GLU A 113 23.81 17.59 -14.12
N GLU A 114 24.28 18.10 -15.27
CA GLU A 114 25.65 18.60 -15.39
C GLU A 114 25.75 19.97 -14.72
N GLN A 115 26.45 20.05 -13.59
CA GLN A 115 26.82 21.33 -12.98
C GLN A 115 27.88 22.00 -13.84
N THR A 116 27.51 23.06 -14.56
CA THR A 116 28.48 23.95 -15.23
C THR A 116 29.07 24.89 -14.18
N ALA A 117 30.38 24.82 -13.97
CA ALA A 117 31.14 25.67 -13.05
C ALA A 117 31.25 27.12 -13.52
#